data_AF-W2XZI5-F1
#
_entry.id   AF-W2XZI5-F1
#
_cell.length_a   1.000
_cell.length_b   1.000
_cell.length_c   1.000
_cell.angle_alpha   90.00
_cell.angle_beta   90.00
_cell.angle_gamma   90.00
#
_symmetry.space_group_name_H-M   'P 1'
#
loop_
_entity.id
_entity.type
_entity.pdbx_description
1 polymer ?
#
loop_
_entity_poly.entity_id
_entity_poly.type
_entity_poly.pdbx_seq_one_letter_code
_entity_poly.pdbx_strand_id
1 'polypeptide(L)'
;MTSKTWSGKLVQVRANYHKQKTFDGPYVVHLLLHAANEVRQGIRRVTPARIAEAADAIDTYMAERSDVRVGGIARTHWAINQARQPHNAGVSLPESATFRQML
;
A
#
# COMPACT_ATOMS: atom_id res chain seq x y z
N MET A 1 10.05 -5.17 19.20
CA MET A 1 9.36 -5.36 20.51
C MET A 1 8.06 -6.08 20.25
N THR A 2 7.82 -7.23 20.87
CA THR A 2 6.56 -7.98 20.73
C THR A 2 5.53 -7.48 21.75
N SER A 3 4.24 -7.69 21.49
CA SER A 3 3.13 -7.26 22.36
C SER A 3 3.23 -7.80 23.80
N LYS A 4 3.91 -8.94 24.01
CA LYS A 4 4.11 -9.53 25.34
C LYS A 4 5.11 -8.78 26.23
N THR A 5 6.00 -7.95 25.66
CA THR A 5 7.10 -7.34 26.43
C THR A 5 6.73 -6.01 27.08
N TRP A 6 5.78 -5.25 26.54
CA TRP A 6 5.46 -3.91 27.06
C TRP A 6 4.51 -3.93 28.26
N SER A 7 3.57 -4.89 28.32
CA SER A 7 2.64 -5.02 29.44
C SER A 7 3.37 -5.27 30.76
N GLY A 8 4.38 -6.15 30.76
CA GLY A 8 5.23 -6.39 31.94
C GLY A 8 6.00 -5.14 32.39
N LYS A 9 6.50 -4.33 31.44
CA LYS A 9 7.17 -3.06 31.76
C LYS A 9 6.22 -2.05 32.39
N LEU A 10 4.97 -1.96 31.94
CA LEU A 10 3.99 -1.06 32.54
C LEU A 10 3.65 -1.45 33.98
N VAL A 11 3.50 -2.75 34.26
CA VAL A 11 3.28 -3.25 35.63
C VAL A 11 4.45 -2.83 36.54
N GLN A 12 5.68 -2.99 36.06
CA GLN A 12 6.88 -2.61 36.82
C GLN A 12 6.98 -1.09 37.06
N VAL A 13 6.72 -0.27 36.02
CA VAL A 13 6.77 1.20 36.15
C VAL A 13 5.69 1.71 37.11
N ARG A 14 4.48 1.13 37.07
CA ARG A 14 3.40 1.46 38.02
C ARG A 14 3.76 1.10 39.45
N ALA A 15 4.34 -0.09 39.67
CA ALA A 15 4.79 -0.52 40.99
C ALA A 15 5.89 0.39 41.55
N ASN A 16 6.76 0.92 40.68
CA ASN A 16 7.80 1.88 41.08
C ASN A 16 7.23 3.25 41.42
N TYR A 17 6.25 3.74 40.67
CA TYR A 17 5.57 5.00 40.98
C TYR A 17 4.90 4.96 42.36
N HIS A 18 4.19 3.88 42.71
CA HIS A 18 3.58 3.73 44.05
C HIS A 18 4.58 3.67 45.21
N LYS A 19 5.87 3.41 44.93
CA LYS A 19 6.93 3.41 45.94
C LYS A 19 7.55 4.80 46.14
N GLN A 20 7.29 5.75 45.26
CA GLN A 20 7.80 7.11 45.39
C GLN A 20 6.98 7.86 46.44
N LYS A 21 7.65 8.32 47.51
CA LYS A 21 7.02 9.06 48.62
C LYS A 21 7.04 10.58 48.42
N THR A 22 7.69 11.06 47.37
CA THR A 22 8.04 12.48 47.18
C THR A 22 7.29 13.16 46.04
N PHE A 23 6.40 12.43 45.35
CA PHE A 23 5.66 12.94 44.20
C PHE A 23 4.20 12.51 44.31
N ASP A 24 3.30 13.49 44.44
CA ASP A 24 1.85 13.29 44.63
C ASP A 24 1.04 13.61 43.35
N GLY A 25 1.74 13.84 42.23
CA GLY A 25 1.13 14.13 40.93
C GLY A 25 0.71 12.85 40.19
N PRO A 26 -0.24 12.92 39.24
CA PRO A 26 -0.85 11.74 38.61
C PRO A 26 0.15 10.85 37.86
N TYR A 27 -0.11 9.55 37.86
CA TYR A 27 0.63 8.59 37.03
C TYR A 27 0.22 8.71 35.55
N VAL A 28 1.12 9.21 34.70
CA VAL A 28 0.90 9.39 33.26
C VAL A 28 1.93 8.61 32.45
N VAL A 29 1.47 7.88 31.43
CA VAL A 29 2.33 7.14 30.48
C VAL A 29 1.99 7.56 29.06
N HIS A 30 2.99 8.05 28.32
CA HIS A 30 2.86 8.32 26.88
C HIS A 30 3.36 7.10 26.09
N LEU A 31 2.42 6.40 25.44
CA LEU A 31 2.76 5.30 24.54
C LEU A 31 2.80 5.81 23.10
N LEU A 32 4.00 5.86 22.52
CA LEU A 32 4.17 6.10 21.08
C LEU A 32 4.19 4.74 20.37
N LEU A 33 3.09 4.40 19.70
CA LEU A 33 3.00 3.19 18.88
C LEU A 33 3.32 3.55 17.43
N HIS A 34 4.43 3.03 16.91
CA HIS A 34 4.62 2.95 15.47
C HIS A 34 3.92 1.69 14.96
N ALA A 35 2.70 1.84 14.46
CA ALA A 35 2.13 0.85 13.58
C ALA A 35 2.95 0.89 12.29
N ALA A 36 3.75 -0.15 12.03
CA ALA A 36 4.14 -0.42 10.66
C ALA A 36 2.81 -0.61 9.93
N ASN A 37 2.46 0.31 9.02
CA ASN A 37 1.45 0.00 8.02
C ASN A 37 1.87 -1.36 7.47
N GLU A 38 1.00 -2.37 7.56
CA GLU A 38 1.16 -3.57 6.77
C GLU A 38 1.61 -3.10 5.40
N VAL A 39 2.77 -3.61 4.94
CA VAL A 39 3.20 -3.37 3.56
C VAL A 39 1.99 -3.73 2.74
N ARG A 40 1.30 -2.73 2.17
CA ARG A 40 0.15 -2.97 1.31
C ARG A 40 0.67 -3.97 0.31
N GLN A 41 0.18 -5.21 0.37
CA GLN A 41 0.46 -6.18 -0.67
C GLN A 41 0.00 -5.67 -2.05
N GLY A 42 -0.71 -4.53 -2.08
CA GLY A 42 -1.33 -3.90 -3.23
C GLY A 42 -0.52 -2.91 -4.06
N ILE A 43 0.80 -2.74 -3.89
CA ILE A 43 1.59 -2.05 -4.95
C ILE A 43 2.84 -2.87 -5.27
N ARG A 44 2.71 -3.74 -6.26
CA ARG A 44 3.85 -4.46 -6.82
C ARG A 44 4.86 -3.45 -7.40
N ARG A 45 6.15 -3.74 -7.21
CA ARG A 45 7.22 -2.98 -7.87
C ARG A 45 7.00 -3.04 -9.38
N VAL A 46 6.94 -1.87 -10.00
CA VAL A 46 6.89 -1.71 -11.45
C VAL A 46 8.31 -1.87 -11.98
N THR A 47 8.57 -2.99 -12.65
CA THR A 47 9.84 -3.28 -13.32
C THR A 47 9.65 -3.18 -14.83
N PRO A 48 10.71 -2.95 -15.62
CA PRO A 48 10.60 -2.92 -17.09
C PRO A 48 9.96 -4.20 -17.66
N ALA A 49 10.33 -5.37 -17.14
CA ALA A 49 9.74 -6.65 -17.55
C ALA A 49 8.22 -6.71 -17.33
N ARG A 50 7.73 -6.18 -16.19
CA ARG A 50 6.28 -6.15 -15.90
C ARG A 50 5.52 -5.15 -16.75
N ILE A 51 6.15 -4.03 -17.10
CA ILE A 51 5.54 -3.08 -18.04
C ILE A 51 5.40 -3.74 -19.41
N ALA A 52 6.40 -4.51 -19.85
CA ALA A 52 6.33 -5.27 -21.10
C ALA A 52 5.22 -6.33 -21.06
N GLU A 53 5.16 -7.17 -20.02
CA GLU A 53 4.08 -8.14 -19.82
C GLU A 53 2.70 -7.48 -19.81
N ALA A 54 2.58 -6.34 -19.13
CA ALA A 54 1.33 -5.58 -19.09
C ALA A 54 0.95 -4.98 -20.44
N ALA A 55 1.93 -4.51 -21.23
CA ALA A 55 1.71 -4.02 -22.58
C ALA A 55 1.21 -5.15 -23.49
N ASP A 56 1.86 -6.31 -23.49
CA ASP A 56 1.42 -7.47 -24.28
C ASP A 56 -0.01 -7.92 -23.93
N ALA A 57 -0.36 -7.90 -22.63
CA ALA A 57 -1.71 -8.23 -22.18
C ALA A 57 -2.75 -7.18 -22.62
N ILE A 58 -2.39 -5.89 -22.61
CA ILE A 58 -3.24 -4.80 -23.11
C ILE A 58 -3.42 -4.92 -24.64
N ASP A 59 -2.36 -5.28 -25.35
CA ASP A 59 -2.38 -5.44 -26.81
C ASP A 59 -3.32 -6.59 -27.21
N THR A 60 -3.28 -7.69 -26.46
CA THR A 60 -4.22 -8.81 -26.60
C THR A 60 -5.66 -8.37 -26.33
N TYR A 61 -5.89 -7.66 -25.22
CA TYR A 61 -7.21 -7.13 -24.85
C TYR A 61 -7.80 -6.21 -25.94
N MET A 62 -6.97 -5.37 -26.56
CA MET A 62 -7.39 -4.46 -27.64
C MET A 62 -7.61 -5.19 -28.96
N ALA A 63 -6.84 -6.25 -29.25
CA ALA A 63 -7.06 -7.08 -30.43
C ALA A 63 -8.41 -7.80 -30.38
N GLU A 64 -8.85 -8.21 -29.19
CA GLU A 64 -10.16 -8.83 -28.95
C GLU A 64 -11.33 -7.83 -28.95
N ARG A 65 -11.05 -6.53 -28.81
CA ARG A 65 -12.05 -5.46 -28.69
C ARG A 65 -11.85 -4.36 -29.72
N SER A 66 -12.50 -4.50 -30.88
CA SER A 66 -12.42 -3.56 -31.99
C SER A 66 -12.99 -2.17 -31.69
N ASP A 67 -13.79 -2.03 -30.62
CA ASP A 67 -14.36 -0.78 -30.12
C ASP A 67 -13.38 0.06 -29.28
N VAL A 68 -12.27 -0.53 -28.82
CA VAL A 68 -11.30 0.15 -27.95
C VAL A 68 -10.12 0.67 -28.77
N ARG A 69 -9.98 2.00 -28.87
CA ARG A 69 -8.80 2.66 -29.44
C ARG A 69 -8.20 3.63 -28.42
N VAL A 70 -6.90 3.49 -28.17
CA VAL A 70 -6.17 4.23 -27.14
C VAL A 70 -4.87 4.74 -27.74
N GLY A 71 -4.57 6.03 -27.57
CA GLY A 71 -3.31 6.65 -28.03
C GLY A 71 -2.08 6.15 -27.25
N GLY A 72 -0.88 6.36 -27.80
CA GLY A 72 0.37 5.82 -27.22
C GLY A 72 0.68 6.29 -25.79
N ILE A 73 0.35 7.54 -25.46
CA ILE A 73 0.54 8.10 -24.11
C ILE A 73 -0.39 7.40 -23.10
N ALA A 74 -1.67 7.30 -23.43
CA ALA A 74 -2.64 6.57 -22.63
C ALA A 74 -2.27 5.09 -22.48
N ARG A 75 -1.81 4.43 -23.56
CA ARG A 75 -1.34 3.02 -23.51
C ARG A 75 -0.17 2.84 -22.55
N THR A 76 0.80 3.77 -22.56
CA THR A 76 1.95 3.73 -21.65
C THR A 76 1.53 3.90 -20.20
N HIS A 77 0.65 4.89 -19.94
CA HIS A 77 0.10 5.10 -18.60
C HIS A 77 -0.71 3.89 -18.11
N TRP A 78 -1.46 3.24 -19.01
CA TRP A 78 -2.19 2.02 -18.71
C TRP A 78 -1.26 0.87 -18.36
N ALA A 79 -0.23 0.60 -19.17
CA ALA A 79 0.73 -0.47 -18.90
C ALA A 79 1.44 -0.29 -17.55
N ILE A 80 1.82 0.96 -17.20
CA ILE A 80 2.42 1.27 -15.89
C ILE A 80 1.44 0.99 -14.74
N ASN A 81 0.17 1.34 -14.89
CA ASN A 81 -0.84 1.07 -13.86
C ASN A 81 -1.19 -0.42 -13.76
N GLN A 82 -1.26 -1.13 -14.89
CA GLN A 82 -1.50 -2.55 -14.94
C GLN A 82 -0.33 -3.34 -14.31
N ALA A 83 0.92 -2.91 -14.55
CA ALA A 83 2.11 -3.51 -13.93
C ALA A 83 2.16 -3.37 -12.40
N ARG A 84 1.36 -2.48 -11.81
CA ARG A 84 1.20 -2.33 -10.34
C ARG A 84 0.21 -3.35 -9.77
N GLN A 85 -0.65 -3.92 -10.61
CA GLN A 85 -1.69 -4.85 -10.19
C GLN A 85 -1.12 -6.22 -9.81
N PRO A 86 -1.83 -7.00 -8.99
CA PRO A 86 -1.53 -8.42 -8.76
C PRO A 86 -1.44 -9.21 -10.07
N HIS A 87 -0.68 -10.31 -10.09
CA HIS A 87 -0.44 -11.10 -11.30
C HIS A 87 -1.72 -11.60 -12.00
N ASN A 88 -2.78 -11.82 -11.22
CA ASN A 88 -4.04 -12.39 -11.68
C ASN A 88 -5.12 -11.32 -11.88
N ALA A 89 -4.75 -10.03 -11.82
CA ALA A 89 -5.68 -8.96 -12.12
C ALA A 89 -5.93 -8.95 -13.63
N GLY A 90 -7.19 -9.14 -14.02
CA GLY A 90 -7.61 -9.03 -15.41
C GLY A 90 -7.28 -7.65 -15.99
N VAL A 91 -7.08 -7.60 -17.31
CA VAL A 91 -6.95 -6.34 -18.03
C VAL A 91 -8.35 -5.78 -18.29
N SER A 92 -8.57 -4.53 -17.87
CA SER A 92 -9.79 -3.79 -18.16
C SER A 92 -9.44 -2.36 -18.52
N LEU A 93 -10.28 -1.73 -19.36
CA LEU A 93 -10.10 -0.32 -19.71
C LEU A 93 -10.12 0.55 -18.43
N PRO A 94 -9.11 1.41 -18.19
CA PRO A 94 -9.08 2.22 -16.98
C PRO A 94 -10.17 3.29 -16.99
N GLU A 95 -10.87 3.42 -15.86
CA GLU A 95 -11.93 4.44 -15.69
C GLU A 95 -11.43 5.72 -15.02
N SER A 96 -10.15 5.82 -14.65
CA SER A 96 -9.63 6.94 -13.90
C SER A 96 -9.71 8.25 -14.69
N ALA A 97 -10.03 9.35 -14.01
CA ALA A 97 -10.14 10.67 -14.63
C ALA A 97 -8.86 11.05 -15.42
N THR A 98 -7.70 10.74 -14.86
CA THR A 98 -6.40 10.96 -15.50
C THR A 98 -6.25 10.18 -16.81
N PHE A 99 -6.70 8.92 -16.86
CA PHE A 99 -6.64 8.14 -18.09
C PHE A 99 -7.61 8.67 -19.15
N ARG A 100 -8.83 9.09 -18.77
CA ARG A 100 -9.81 9.69 -19.69
C ARG A 100 -9.34 11.00 -20.31
N GLN A 101 -8.53 11.79 -19.60
CA GLN A 101 -7.92 13.00 -20.13
C GLN A 101 -6.85 12.72 -21.21
N MET A 102 -6.37 11.48 -21.32
CA MET A 102 -5.33 11.05 -22.26
C MET A 102 -5.88 10.28 -23.47
N LEU A 103 -7.19 9.93 -23.47
CA LEU A 103 -7.88 9.32 -24.60
C LEU A 103 -8.04 10.34 -25.73
#